data_AF-A0A9P7F0F2-F1
#
_entry.id   AF-A0A9P7F0F2-F1
#
_cell.length_a   1.000
_cell.length_b   1.000
_cell.length_c   1.000
_cell.angle_alpha   90.00
_cell.angle_beta   90.00
_cell.angle_gamma   90.00
#
_symmetry.space_group_name_H-M   'P 1'
#
loop_
_entity.id
_entity.type
_entity.pdbx_description
1 polymer ?
#
loop_
_entity_poly.entity_id
_entity_poly.type
_entity_poly.pdbx_seq_one_letter_code
_entity_poly.pdbx_strand_id
1 'polypeptide(L)'
;LNDAVEHFQLVLNQCPVGHPDHAAALTNLASVLLKGYIQNDVQDIETTTSLFCDALALRPQHHPNHPLSLYNFTQALKWRHNKKETAGDICEAAQLYHELLPLCYRDL
;
A
#
# COMPACT_ATOMS: atom_id res chain seq x y z
N LEU A 1 -5.40 -6.17 -16.76
CA LEU A 1 -4.31 -6.07 -15.75
C LEU A 1 -3.21 -5.18 -16.30
N ASN A 2 -2.62 -5.52 -17.45
CA ASN A 2 -1.56 -4.71 -18.09
C ASN A 2 -1.99 -3.27 -18.38
N ASP A 3 -3.14 -3.05 -19.01
CA ASP A 3 -3.64 -1.69 -19.30
C ASP A 3 -3.82 -0.86 -18.02
N ALA A 4 -4.28 -1.48 -16.93
CA ALA A 4 -4.44 -0.79 -15.65
C ALA A 4 -3.08 -0.36 -15.05
N VAL A 5 -2.06 -1.22 -15.15
CA VAL A 5 -0.69 -0.89 -14.73
C VAL A 5 -0.16 0.30 -15.53
N GLU A 6 -0.30 0.26 -16.86
CA GLU A 6 0.15 1.35 -17.74
C GLU A 6 -0.56 2.68 -17.43
N HIS A 7 -1.87 2.65 -17.20
CA HIS A 7 -2.63 3.84 -16.85
C HIS A 7 -2.19 4.44 -15.51
N PHE A 8 -1.96 3.63 -14.46
CA PHE A 8 -1.49 4.16 -13.19
C PHE A 8 -0.05 4.67 -13.26
N GLN A 9 0.83 4.02 -14.03
CA GLN A 9 2.17 4.53 -14.29
C GLN A 9 2.16 5.87 -15.04
N LEU A 10 1.25 6.04 -16.00
CA LEU A 10 1.06 7.31 -16.70
C LEU A 10 0.66 8.42 -15.73
N VAL A 11 -0.26 8.15 -14.81
CA VAL A 11 -0.65 9.10 -13.75
C VAL A 11 0.57 9.46 -12.89
N LEU A 12 1.38 8.49 -12.46
CA LEU A 12 2.58 8.76 -11.66
C LEU A 12 3.62 9.61 -12.39
N ASN A 13 3.74 9.44 -13.71
CA ASN A 13 4.64 10.24 -14.55
C ASN A 13 4.16 11.67 -14.76
N GLN A 14 2.85 11.91 -14.71
CA GLN A 14 2.23 13.22 -15.00
C GLN A 14 1.85 14.01 -13.74
N CYS A 15 1.54 13.33 -12.64
CA CYS A 15 1.13 13.96 -11.38
C CYS A 15 2.32 14.17 -10.44
N PRO A 16 2.57 15.40 -9.97
CA PRO A 16 3.58 15.67 -8.95
C PRO A 16 3.32 14.87 -7.67
N VAL A 17 4.38 14.56 -6.93
CA VAL A 17 4.34 13.77 -5.68
C VAL A 17 3.37 14.35 -4.63
N GLY A 18 3.20 15.67 -4.58
CA GLY A 18 2.26 16.33 -3.65
C GLY A 18 0.78 16.31 -4.09
N HIS A 19 0.45 15.80 -5.27
CA HIS A 19 -0.91 15.77 -5.77
C HIS A 19 -1.69 14.57 -5.16
N PRO A 20 -2.96 14.74 -4.72
CA PRO A 20 -3.76 13.65 -4.15
C PRO A 20 -3.84 12.40 -5.05
N ASP A 21 -3.91 12.61 -6.37
CA ASP A 21 -3.98 11.52 -7.34
C ASP A 21 -2.69 10.71 -7.43
N HIS A 22 -1.54 11.27 -7.04
CA HIS A 22 -0.28 10.53 -7.02
C HIS A 22 -0.34 9.39 -5.99
N ALA A 23 -0.75 9.71 -4.75
CA ALA A 23 -0.95 8.69 -3.71
C ALA A 23 -2.04 7.67 -4.09
N ALA A 24 -3.09 8.12 -4.77
CA ALA A 24 -4.15 7.24 -5.28
C ALA A 24 -3.63 6.28 -6.36
N ALA A 25 -2.85 6.76 -7.31
CA ALA A 25 -2.24 5.94 -8.35
C ALA A 25 -1.27 4.90 -7.77
N LEU A 26 -0.44 5.26 -6.78
CA LEU A 26 0.41 4.31 -6.06
C LEU A 26 -0.40 3.19 -5.41
N THR A 27 -1.46 3.56 -4.67
CA THR A 27 -2.35 2.60 -3.98
C THR A 27 -3.01 1.64 -4.99
N ASN A 28 -3.49 2.17 -6.11
CA ASN A 28 -4.19 1.39 -7.12
C ASN A 28 -3.24 0.49 -7.91
N LEU A 29 -2.05 0.97 -8.26
CA LEU A 29 -1.00 0.17 -8.89
C LEU A 29 -0.61 -1.01 -7.99
N ALA A 30 -0.33 -0.74 -6.71
CA ALA A 30 -0.04 -1.79 -5.72
C ALA A 30 -1.18 -2.80 -5.59
N SER A 31 -2.43 -2.35 -5.59
CA SER A 31 -3.61 -3.23 -5.52
C SER A 31 -3.78 -4.10 -6.79
N VAL A 32 -3.46 -3.56 -7.96
CA VAL A 32 -3.48 -4.29 -9.23
C VAL A 32 -2.39 -5.36 -9.25
N LEU A 33 -1.17 -5.04 -8.80
CA LEU A 33 -0.07 -6.00 -8.68
C LEU A 33 -0.41 -7.11 -7.68
N LEU A 34 -0.96 -6.75 -6.52
CA LEU A 34 -1.41 -7.72 -5.52
C LEU A 34 -2.51 -8.66 -6.05
N LYS A 35 -3.47 -8.14 -6.82
CA LYS A 35 -4.55 -8.94 -7.43
C LYS A 35 -4.05 -9.79 -8.61
N GLY A 36 -3.15 -9.25 -9.43
CA GLY A 36 -2.50 -9.99 -10.53
C GLY A 36 -1.66 -11.17 -10.01
N TYR A 37 -1.05 -11.00 -8.85
CA TYR A 37 -0.21 -12.00 -8.18
C TYR A 37 -0.96 -13.25 -7.66
N ILE A 38 -2.30 -13.28 -7.64
CA ILE A 38 -3.04 -14.54 -7.45
C ILE A 38 -2.61 -15.61 -8.51
N GLN A 39 -1.78 -15.23 -9.50
CA GLN A 39 -1.19 -16.07 -10.55
C GLN A 39 0.36 -16.30 -10.53
N ASN A 40 1.11 -16.07 -9.42
CA ASN A 40 2.53 -16.53 -9.16
C ASN A 40 3.77 -15.70 -9.66
N ASP A 41 4.13 -14.53 -9.08
CA ASP A 41 5.53 -14.01 -9.19
C ASP A 41 6.10 -13.21 -7.99
N VAL A 42 7.20 -13.68 -7.40
CA VAL A 42 7.84 -13.14 -6.18
C VAL A 42 8.44 -11.74 -6.39
N GLN A 43 8.72 -11.32 -7.62
CA GLN A 43 9.18 -9.93 -7.88
C GLN A 43 8.12 -8.88 -7.55
N ASP A 44 6.84 -9.24 -7.58
CA ASP A 44 5.76 -8.30 -7.29
C ASP A 44 5.68 -7.92 -5.81
N ILE A 45 6.32 -8.68 -4.91
CA ILE A 45 6.17 -8.50 -3.46
C ILE A 45 6.85 -7.24 -2.94
N GLU A 46 8.12 -7.04 -3.30
CA GLU A 46 8.86 -5.87 -2.85
C GLU A 46 8.30 -4.61 -3.49
N THR A 47 7.98 -4.66 -4.79
CA THR A 47 7.39 -3.53 -5.52
C THR A 47 6.04 -3.13 -4.90
N THR A 48 5.15 -4.08 -4.68
CA THR A 48 3.84 -3.81 -4.06
C THR A 48 4.00 -3.25 -2.65
N THR A 49 4.91 -3.80 -1.85
CA THR A 49 5.18 -3.32 -0.48
C THR A 49 5.72 -1.89 -0.48
N SER A 50 6.66 -1.57 -1.37
CA SER A 50 7.19 -0.21 -1.54
C SER A 50 6.12 0.78 -1.95
N LEU A 51 5.28 0.44 -2.93
CA LEU A 51 4.22 1.33 -3.42
C LEU A 51 3.18 1.66 -2.32
N PHE A 52 2.83 0.70 -1.46
CA PHE A 52 1.97 0.99 -0.32
C PHE A 52 2.65 1.82 0.77
N CYS A 53 3.96 1.61 1.00
CA CYS A 53 4.76 2.45 1.90
C CYS A 53 4.79 3.91 1.40
N ASP A 54 5.07 4.11 0.11
CA ASP A 54 5.09 5.44 -0.51
C ASP A 54 3.72 6.11 -0.44
N ALA A 55 2.64 5.38 -0.71
CA ALA A 55 1.28 5.90 -0.58
C ALA A 55 0.93 6.33 0.86
N LEU A 56 1.43 5.61 1.87
CA LEU A 56 1.28 5.97 3.28
C LEU A 56 2.08 7.25 3.60
N ALA A 57 3.32 7.36 3.13
CA ALA A 57 4.15 8.54 3.35
C ALA A 57 3.52 9.83 2.79
N LEU A 58 2.77 9.73 1.69
CA LEU A 58 2.05 10.87 1.08
C LEU A 58 0.73 11.21 1.77
N ARG A 59 0.27 10.41 2.73
CA ARG A 59 -1.00 10.60 3.45
C ARG A 59 -0.70 10.67 4.94
N PRO A 60 -0.34 11.84 5.48
CA PRO A 60 -0.05 12.01 6.90
C PRO A 60 -1.29 11.72 7.76
N GLN A 61 -1.12 11.62 9.08
CA GLN A 61 -2.16 11.19 10.03
C GLN A 61 -3.51 11.91 9.92
N HIS A 62 -3.51 13.18 9.51
CA HIS A 62 -4.74 13.99 9.35
C HIS A 62 -5.43 13.83 7.98
N HIS A 63 -4.83 13.08 7.05
CA HIS A 63 -5.38 12.85 5.72
C HIS A 63 -6.55 11.85 5.80
N PRO A 64 -7.68 12.08 5.12
CA PRO A 64 -8.87 11.22 5.21
C PRO A 64 -8.60 9.76 4.81
N ASN A 65 -7.71 9.54 3.83
CA ASN A 65 -7.32 8.20 3.39
C ASN A 65 -6.09 7.61 4.13
N HIS A 66 -5.63 8.22 5.22
CA HIS A 66 -4.52 7.68 6.02
C HIS A 66 -4.85 6.30 6.62
N PRO A 67 -6.03 6.06 7.24
CA PRO A 67 -6.39 4.74 7.77
C PRO A 67 -6.36 3.63 6.70
N LEU A 68 -6.84 3.94 5.49
CA LEU A 68 -6.80 3.00 4.37
C LEU A 68 -5.36 2.67 3.95
N SER A 69 -4.47 3.65 4.01
CA SER A 69 -3.05 3.47 3.63
C SER A 69 -2.30 2.63 4.66
N LEU A 70 -2.55 2.87 5.96
CA LEU A 70 -2.07 2.02 7.05
C LEU A 70 -2.54 0.58 6.86
N TYR A 71 -3.83 0.38 6.61
CA TYR A 71 -4.40 -0.96 6.39
C TYR A 71 -3.71 -1.67 5.22
N ASN A 72 -3.61 -1.01 4.06
CA ASN A 72 -3.04 -1.62 2.87
C ASN A 72 -1.56 -1.98 3.04
N PHE A 73 -0.77 -1.09 3.65
CA PHE A 73 0.64 -1.37 3.91
C PHE A 73 0.82 -2.52 4.90
N THR A 74 0.00 -2.55 5.97
CA THR A 74 -0.04 -3.67 6.93
C THR A 74 -0.34 -5.00 6.25
N GLN A 75 -1.27 -5.02 5.30
CA GLN A 75 -1.61 -6.23 4.54
C GLN A 75 -0.46 -6.68 3.62
N ALA A 76 0.25 -5.74 3.00
CA ALA A 76 1.42 -6.03 2.19
C ALA A 76 2.57 -6.63 3.01
N LEU A 77 2.86 -6.09 4.19
CA LEU A 77 3.87 -6.61 5.12
C LEU A 77 3.54 -8.04 5.57
N LYS A 78 2.28 -8.31 5.95
CA LYS A 78 1.84 -9.69 6.30
C LYS A 78 2.02 -10.66 5.13
N TRP A 79 1.72 -10.20 3.92
CA TRP A 79 1.89 -11.02 2.74
C TRP A 79 3.37 -11.29 2.42
N ARG A 80 4.24 -10.27 2.51
CA ARG A 80 5.69 -10.43 2.37
C ARG A 80 6.25 -11.38 3.41
N HIS A 81 5.84 -11.25 4.67
CA HIS A 81 6.18 -12.20 5.73
C HIS A 81 5.80 -13.64 5.37
N ASN A 82 4.55 -13.87 4.96
CA ASN A 82 4.07 -15.22 4.63
C ASN A 82 4.85 -15.87 3.48
N LYS A 83 5.50 -15.08 2.63
CA LYS A 83 6.26 -15.55 1.47
C LYS A 83 7.76 -15.64 1.72
N LYS A 84 8.31 -14.82 2.60
CA LYS A 84 9.76 -14.68 2.83
C LYS A 84 10.19 -14.89 4.29
N GLU A 85 9.27 -15.26 5.17
CA GLU A 85 9.48 -15.48 6.61
C GLU A 85 10.20 -14.31 7.30
N THR A 86 9.95 -13.09 6.83
CA THR A 86 10.65 -11.88 7.30
C THR A 86 10.06 -11.43 8.64
N ALA A 87 10.75 -11.71 9.74
CA ALA A 87 10.24 -11.41 11.09
C ALA A 87 9.98 -9.91 11.35
N GLY A 88 10.78 -9.03 10.74
CA GLY A 88 10.60 -7.57 10.86
C GLY A 88 9.24 -7.09 10.35
N ASP A 89 8.72 -7.71 9.29
CA ASP A 89 7.43 -7.34 8.69
C ASP A 89 6.26 -7.53 9.64
N ILE A 90 6.28 -8.60 10.45
CA ILE A 90 5.21 -8.86 11.42
C ILE A 90 5.27 -7.89 12.58
N CYS A 91 6.48 -7.53 13.03
CA CYS A 91 6.64 -6.51 14.06
C CYS A 91 6.11 -5.15 13.58
N GLU A 92 6.46 -4.75 12.36
CA GLU A 92 5.99 -3.49 11.77
C GLU A 92 4.47 -3.52 11.51
N ALA A 93 3.94 -4.61 10.95
CA ALA A 93 2.50 -4.79 10.77
C ALA A 93 1.72 -4.69 12.09
N ALA A 94 2.26 -5.25 13.18
CA ALA A 94 1.64 -5.15 14.50
C ALA A 94 1.61 -3.70 15.02
N GLN A 95 2.67 -2.91 14.78
CA GLN A 95 2.72 -1.50 15.15
C GLN A 95 1.69 -0.68 14.36
N LEU A 96 1.62 -0.88 13.05
CA LEU A 96 0.65 -0.19 12.19
C LEU A 96 -0.80 -0.53 12.55
N TYR A 97 -1.08 -1.78 12.95
CA TYR A 97 -2.41 -2.11 13.49
C TYR A 97 -2.75 -1.38 14.78
N HIS A 98 -1.78 -1.21 15.69
CA HIS A 98 -1.99 -0.42 16.91
C HIS A 98 -2.31 1.04 16.60
N GLU A 99 -1.69 1.61 15.56
CA GLU A 99 -2.00 2.96 15.08
C GLU A 99 -3.37 3.05 14.41
N LEU A 100 -3.75 2.03 13.64
CA LEU A 100 -5.02 1.98 12.92
C LEU A 100 -6.23 1.79 13.85
N LEU A 101 -6.11 0.98 14.91
CA LEU A 101 -7.21 0.61 15.80
C LEU A 101 -7.99 1.82 16.32
N PRO A 102 -7.37 2.85 16.93
CA PRO A 102 -8.09 4.04 17.40
C PRO A 102 -8.79 4.84 16.31
N LEU A 103 -8.32 4.76 15.06
CA LEU A 103 -8.90 5.49 13.93
C LEU A 103 -10.20 4.83 13.47
N CYS A 104 -10.31 3.50 13.56
CA CYS A 104 -11.54 2.76 13.24
C CYS A 104 -12.68 3.01 14.25
N TYR A 105 -12.37 3.37 15.49
CA TYR A 105 -13.37 3.61 16.54
C TYR A 105 -13.79 5.09 16.67
N ARG A 106 -13.19 6.01 15.90
CA ARG A 106 -13.52 7.45 15.95
C ARG A 106 -14.80 7.84 15.20
N ASP A 107 -15.34 6.93 14.39
CA ASP A 107 -16.54 7.14 13.57
C ASP A 107 -17.79 6.39 14.10
N LEU A 108 -17.77 5.94 15.36
CA LEU A 108 -18.90 5.33 16.11
C LEU A 108 -19.37 6.26 17.24
#